data_AF-A0A094IVR2-F1
#
_entry.id   AF-A0A094IVR2-F1
#
_cell.length_a   1.000
_cell.length_b   1.000
_cell.length_c   1.000
_cell.angle_alpha   90.00
_cell.angle_beta   90.00
_cell.angle_gamma   90.00
#
_symmetry.space_group_name_H-M   'P 1'
#
loop_
_entity.id
_entity.type
_entity.pdbx_description
1 polymer ?
#
loop_
_entity_poly.entity_id
_entity_poly.type
_entity_poly.pdbx_seq_one_letter_code
_entity_poly.pdbx_strand_id
1 'polypeptide(L)'
;MTESTNEEQYERLWLRISRAFFKSDPMNTGCQENECFDEYERIADAATHYVLEGSSEAQAVRQALEDSFGDWVTDDNVAAVMDYLRA
;
A
#
# COMPACT_ATOMS: atom_id res chain seq x y z
N MET A 1 20.14 0.16 -20.52
CA MET A 1 18.87 0.91 -20.68
C MET A 1 17.72 0.25 -19.89
N THR A 2 18.00 -0.59 -18.89
CA THR A 2 16.99 -1.41 -18.20
C THR A 2 16.72 -0.97 -16.76
N GLU A 3 17.60 -0.16 -16.15
CA GLU A 3 17.44 0.30 -14.76
C GLU A 3 16.39 1.43 -14.65
N SER A 4 16.39 2.38 -15.59
CA SER A 4 15.46 3.52 -15.57
C SER A 4 13.99 3.11 -15.69
N THR A 5 13.69 2.00 -16.37
CA THR A 5 12.31 1.50 -16.50
C THR A 5 11.80 0.86 -15.21
N ASN A 6 12.68 0.26 -14.41
CA ASN A 6 12.28 -0.39 -13.15
C ASN A 6 12.07 0.65 -12.04
N GLU A 7 12.92 1.68 -11.97
CA GLU A 7 12.74 2.79 -11.03
C GLU A 7 11.46 3.58 -11.32
N GLU A 8 11.19 3.93 -12.59
CA GLU A 8 9.94 4.62 -12.94
C GLU A 8 8.68 3.76 -12.71
N GLN A 9 8.78 2.44 -12.88
CA GLN A 9 7.67 1.54 -12.56
C GLN A 9 7.44 1.45 -11.05
N TYR A 10 8.52 1.35 -10.28
CA TYR A 10 8.49 1.38 -8.82
C TYR A 10 7.81 2.65 -8.32
N GLU A 11 8.31 3.82 -8.73
CA GLU A 11 7.80 5.12 -8.28
C GLU A 11 6.31 5.30 -8.60
N ARG A 12 5.88 4.95 -9.83
CA ARG A 12 4.47 5.04 -10.22
C ARG A 12 3.58 4.13 -9.38
N LEU A 13 4.03 2.90 -9.11
CA LEU A 13 3.27 1.94 -8.35
C LEU A 13 3.21 2.33 -6.88
N TRP A 14 4.35 2.68 -6.29
CA TRP A 14 4.49 3.15 -4.93
C TRP A 14 3.62 4.37 -4.65
N LEU A 15 3.66 5.39 -5.52
CA LEU A 15 2.85 6.60 -5.34
C LEU A 15 1.35 6.29 -5.36
N ARG A 16 0.91 5.37 -6.23
CA ARG A 16 -0.49 4.95 -6.32
C ARG A 16 -0.93 4.19 -5.06
N ILE A 17 -0.12 3.25 -4.60
CA ILE A 17 -0.39 2.45 -3.39
C ILE A 17 -0.36 3.32 -2.13
N SER A 18 0.66 4.17 -1.98
CA SER A 18 0.79 5.12 -0.86
C SER A 18 -0.43 6.03 -0.76
N ARG A 19 -0.88 6.59 -1.89
CA ARG A 19 -2.10 7.41 -1.93
C ARG A 19 -3.36 6.64 -1.55
N ALA A 20 -3.46 5.36 -1.94
CA ALA A 20 -4.60 4.52 -1.58
C ALA A 20 -4.63 4.25 -0.06
N PHE A 21 -3.50 3.89 0.54
CA PHE A 21 -3.40 3.72 1.99
C PHE A 21 -3.73 5.02 2.75
N PHE A 22 -3.14 6.15 2.35
CA PHE A 22 -3.41 7.44 2.98
C PHE A 22 -4.89 7.83 2.93
N LYS A 23 -5.56 7.61 1.80
CA LYS A 23 -6.97 7.99 1.65
C LYS A 23 -7.92 7.06 2.38
N SER A 24 -7.63 5.77 2.39
CA SER A 24 -8.49 4.76 3.02
C SER A 24 -8.31 4.71 4.52
N ASP A 25 -7.12 5.07 5.04
CA ASP A 25 -6.70 4.89 6.43
C ASP A 25 -7.24 3.56 7.01
N PRO A 26 -6.86 2.42 6.41
CA PRO A 26 -7.58 1.16 6.61
C PRO A 26 -7.51 0.68 8.06
N MET A 27 -6.50 1.09 8.82
CA MET A 27 -6.35 0.75 10.24
C MET A 27 -6.82 1.85 11.19
N ASN A 28 -7.41 2.93 10.66
CA ASN A 28 -7.92 4.07 11.42
C ASN A 28 -6.86 4.62 12.39
N THR A 29 -5.65 4.86 11.89
CA THR A 29 -4.52 5.35 12.69
C THR A 29 -4.67 6.84 13.02
N GLY A 30 -5.60 7.54 12.37
CA GLY A 30 -5.75 9.00 12.50
C GLY A 30 -4.71 9.75 11.68
N CYS A 31 -4.03 9.08 10.74
CA CYS A 31 -3.04 9.70 9.86
C CYS A 31 -3.65 10.78 8.97
N GLN A 32 -4.92 10.61 8.55
CA GLN A 32 -5.59 11.57 7.69
C GLN A 32 -5.81 12.93 8.39
N GLU A 33 -6.00 12.92 9.71
CA GLU A 33 -6.26 14.11 10.52
C GLU A 33 -4.97 14.88 10.88
N ASN A 34 -3.83 14.18 10.90
CA ASN A 34 -2.52 14.74 11.26
C ASN A 34 -1.57 14.91 10.07
N GLU A 35 -2.02 14.63 8.85
CA GLU A 35 -1.19 14.59 7.63
C GLU A 35 0.07 13.71 7.80
N CYS A 36 -0.05 12.63 8.59
CA CYS A 36 1.05 11.72 8.88
C CYS A 36 1.21 10.75 7.71
N PHE A 37 1.94 11.17 6.68
CA PHE A 37 2.22 10.37 5.49
C PHE A 37 3.18 9.19 5.78
N ASP A 38 3.99 9.28 6.83
CA ASP A 38 5.12 8.39 7.09
C ASP A 38 4.74 6.96 7.54
N GLU A 39 3.60 6.77 8.20
CA GLU A 39 3.18 5.44 8.67
C GLU A 39 2.79 4.50 7.52
N TYR A 40 2.04 5.00 6.54
CA TYR A 40 1.61 4.20 5.39
C TYR A 40 2.63 4.17 4.25
N GLU A 41 3.62 5.07 4.22
CA GLU A 41 4.69 5.02 3.21
C GLU A 41 5.50 3.72 3.30
N ARG A 42 5.83 3.27 4.51
CA ARG A 42 6.53 1.98 4.72
C ARG A 42 5.70 0.77 4.32
N ILE A 43 4.39 0.83 4.55
CA ILE A 43 3.45 -0.23 4.16
C ILE A 43 3.29 -0.24 2.63
N ALA A 44 3.23 0.94 2.01
CA ALA A 44 3.17 1.09 0.56
C ALA A 44 4.46 0.60 -0.14
N ASP A 45 5.62 0.83 0.47
CA ASP A 45 6.92 0.31 0.04
C ASP A 45 6.90 -1.23 0.00
N ALA A 46 6.51 -1.87 1.11
CA ALA A 46 6.38 -3.33 1.19
C ALA A 46 5.38 -3.88 0.16
N ALA A 47 4.19 -3.28 0.05
CA ALA A 47 3.20 -3.69 -0.94
C ALA A 47 3.71 -3.54 -2.39
N THR A 48 4.44 -2.47 -2.68
CA THR A 48 5.05 -2.25 -4.00
C THR A 48 6.05 -3.34 -4.33
N HIS A 49 6.91 -3.70 -3.38
CA HIS A 49 7.85 -4.80 -3.53
C HIS A 49 7.13 -6.12 -3.81
N TYR A 50 6.09 -6.47 -3.05
CA TYR A 50 5.33 -7.70 -3.27
C TYR A 50 4.67 -7.76 -4.65
N VAL A 51 4.15 -6.65 -5.17
CA VAL A 51 3.61 -6.60 -6.53
C VAL A 51 4.70 -6.81 -7.58
N LEU A 52 5.87 -6.19 -7.41
CA LEU A 52 7.00 -6.35 -8.34
C LEU A 52 7.61 -7.76 -8.31
N GLU A 53 7.47 -8.46 -7.19
CA GLU A 53 7.82 -9.88 -7.05
C GLU A 53 6.77 -10.84 -7.64
N GLY A 54 5.63 -10.31 -8.11
CA GLY A 54 4.61 -11.07 -8.84
C GLY A 54 3.33 -11.35 -8.05
N SER A 55 3.18 -10.80 -6.85
CA SER A 55 1.90 -10.85 -6.12
C SER A 55 0.85 -10.00 -6.83
N SER A 56 -0.42 -10.40 -6.74
CA SER A 56 -1.50 -9.48 -7.10
C SER A 56 -1.56 -8.30 -6.13
N GLU A 57 -2.09 -7.15 -6.55
CA GLU A 57 -2.25 -5.97 -5.68
C GLU A 57 -2.99 -6.30 -4.38
N ALA A 58 -4.04 -7.13 -4.44
CA ALA A 58 -4.81 -7.51 -3.26
C ALA A 58 -3.99 -8.38 -2.28
N GLN A 59 -3.16 -9.29 -2.80
CA GLN A 59 -2.26 -10.11 -1.97
C GLN A 59 -1.16 -9.25 -1.35
N ALA A 60 -0.58 -8.35 -2.14
CA ALA A 60 0.48 -7.44 -1.69
C ALA A 60 0.00 -6.48 -0.60
N VAL A 61 -1.18 -5.88 -0.77
CA VAL A 61 -1.81 -5.00 0.23
C VAL A 61 -2.08 -5.77 1.52
N ARG A 62 -2.68 -6.97 1.41
CA ARG A 62 -2.92 -7.84 2.57
C ARG A 62 -1.62 -8.14 3.31
N GLN A 63 -0.62 -8.66 2.60
CA GLN A 63 0.65 -9.06 3.21
C GLN A 63 1.33 -7.86 3.89
N ALA A 64 1.38 -6.70 3.24
CA ALA A 64 1.99 -5.50 3.82
C ALA A 64 1.27 -5.02 5.09
N LEU A 65 -0.06 -5.10 5.12
CA LEU A 65 -0.85 -4.80 6.32
C LEU A 65 -0.60 -5.85 7.42
N GLU A 66 -0.61 -7.14 7.08
CA GLU A 66 -0.39 -8.24 8.03
C GLU A 66 1.05 -8.20 8.60
N ASP A 67 2.05 -7.80 7.82
CA ASP A 67 3.42 -7.62 8.30
C ASP A 67 3.54 -6.49 9.33
N SER A 68 2.66 -5.49 9.25
CA SER A 68 2.69 -4.30 10.12
C SER A 68 1.76 -4.41 11.34
N PHE A 69 0.59 -5.02 11.17
CA PHE A 69 -0.49 -5.06 12.16
C PHE A 69 -0.89 -6.50 12.58
N GLY A 70 -0.33 -7.53 11.94
CA GLY A 70 -0.60 -8.93 12.26
C GLY A 70 -2.07 -9.31 12.09
N ASP A 71 -2.56 -10.14 13.01
CA ASP A 71 -3.91 -10.71 12.99
C ASP A 71 -5.04 -9.67 13.17
N TRP A 72 -4.71 -8.38 13.32
CA TRP A 72 -5.69 -7.30 13.43
C TRP A 72 -6.25 -6.91 12.07
N VAL A 73 -5.61 -7.36 10.99
CA VAL A 73 -6.03 -7.09 9.61
C VAL A 73 -7.22 -7.96 9.25
N THR A 74 -8.25 -7.32 8.73
CA THR A 74 -9.48 -7.95 8.26
C THR A 74 -9.62 -7.77 6.75
N ASP A 75 -10.54 -8.53 6.16
CA ASP A 75 -10.90 -8.41 4.75
C ASP A 75 -11.38 -6.99 4.40
N ASP A 76 -12.08 -6.33 5.33
CA ASP A 76 -12.58 -4.96 5.14
C ASP A 76 -11.44 -3.94 5.07
N ASN A 77 -10.35 -4.14 5.85
CA ASN A 77 -9.18 -3.27 5.79
C ASN A 77 -8.51 -3.36 4.40
N VAL A 78 -8.39 -4.57 3.85
CA VAL A 78 -7.83 -4.79 2.50
C VAL A 78 -8.76 -4.22 1.43
N ALA A 79 -10.07 -4.45 1.55
CA ALA A 79 -11.07 -3.95 0.61
C ALA A 79 -11.05 -2.43 0.52
N ALA A 80 -10.95 -1.73 1.66
CA ALA A 80 -10.88 -0.28 1.72
C ALA A 80 -9.72 0.28 0.87
N VAL A 81 -8.53 -0.31 0.93
CA VAL A 81 -7.39 0.11 0.10
C VAL A 81 -7.64 -0.20 -1.37
N MET A 82 -8.16 -1.39 -1.67
CA MET A 82 -8.40 -1.84 -3.05
C MET A 82 -9.44 -1.00 -3.78
N ASP A 83 -10.44 -0.45 -3.07
CA ASP A 83 -11.43 0.46 -3.66
C ASP A 83 -10.77 1.75 -4.19
N TYR A 84 -9.77 2.29 -3.48
CA TYR A 84 -9.02 3.45 -3.95
C TYR A 84 -8.00 3.11 -5.04
N LEU A 85 -7.49 1.89 -5.10
CA LEU A 85 -6.59 1.45 -6.17
C LEU A 85 -7.29 1.28 -7.52
N ARG A 86 -8.61 1.05 -7.49
CA ARG A 86 -9.46 0.83 -8.67
C ARG A 86 -10.20 2.09 -9.15
N ALA A 87 -10.18 3.16 -8.34
CA ALA A 87 -10.84 4.44 -8.62
C ALA A 87 -9.97 5.39 -9.45
#